data_AF-A0A2G0QB72-F1
#
_entry.id   AF-A0A2G0QB72-F1
#
_cell.length_a   1.000
_cell.length_b   1.000
_cell.length_c   1.000
_cell.angle_alpha   90.00
_cell.angle_beta   90.00
_cell.angle_gamma   90.00
#
_symmetry.space_group_name_H-M   'P 1'
#
loop_
_entity.id
_entity.type
_entity.pdbx_description
1 polymer ?
#
loop_
_entity_poly.entity_id
_entity_poly.type
_entity_poly.pdbx_seq_one_letter_code
_entity_poly.pdbx_strand_id
1 'polypeptide(L)'
;MKALAIIALIFSALSVFIPVGGVFIAMFCSVLALITFYKSPTLSGVTFGINVIATAFLSPSIMATAATMHSNGEDGVGLYWFYVGFHVVFFVLAVLISIILKKRASKKQTATAG
;
A
#
# COMPACT_ATOMS: atom_id res chain seq x y z
N MET A 1 -11.47 6.00 13.19
CA MET A 1 -10.58 5.70 12.04
C MET A 1 -10.74 4.29 11.47
N LYS A 2 -11.49 3.38 12.11
CA LYS A 2 -11.80 2.06 11.53
C LYS A 2 -12.54 2.16 10.19
N ALA A 3 -13.48 3.11 10.08
CA ALA A 3 -14.19 3.38 8.83
C ALA A 3 -13.24 3.68 7.65
N LEU A 4 -12.20 4.49 7.86
CA LEU A 4 -11.22 4.81 6.80
C LEU A 4 -10.43 3.56 6.36
N ALA A 5 -10.07 2.68 7.29
CA ALA A 5 -9.39 1.41 6.97
C ALA A 5 -10.30 0.46 6.18
N ILE A 6 -11.59 0.40 6.56
CA ILE A 6 -12.60 -0.40 5.84
C ILE A 6 -12.82 0.16 4.43
N ILE A 7 -12.94 1.49 4.29
CA ILE A 7 -13.05 2.15 2.98
C ILE A 7 -11.82 1.81 2.14
N ALA A 8 -10.61 1.95 2.68
CA ALA A 8 -9.37 1.62 1.96
C ALA A 8 -9.34 0.14 1.52
N LEU A 9 -9.82 -0.78 2.36
CA LEU A 9 -9.92 -2.20 2.01
C LEU A 9 -10.93 -2.46 0.88
N ILE A 10 -12.12 -1.86 0.96
CA ILE A 10 -13.17 -2.04 -0.07
C ILE A 10 -12.69 -1.48 -1.40
N PHE A 11 -12.17 -0.25 -1.43
CA PHE A 11 -11.66 0.37 -2.65
C PHE A 11 -10.44 -0.37 -3.21
N SER A 12 -9.58 -0.91 -2.35
CA SER A 12 -8.47 -1.78 -2.76
C SER A 12 -8.98 -3.05 -3.46
N ALA A 13 -9.95 -3.75 -2.89
CA ALA A 13 -10.54 -4.92 -3.52
C ALA A 13 -11.24 -4.59 -4.85
N LEU A 14 -11.98 -3.47 -4.90
CA LEU A 14 -12.63 -3.02 -6.13
C LEU A 14 -11.63 -2.62 -7.23
N SER A 15 -10.47 -2.08 -6.85
CA SER A 15 -9.46 -1.63 -7.80
C SER A 15 -8.89 -2.75 -8.67
N VAL A 16 -8.90 -3.99 -8.17
CA VAL A 16 -8.50 -5.20 -8.91
C VAL A 16 -9.33 -5.40 -10.17
N PHE A 17 -10.61 -5.01 -10.14
CA PHE A 17 -11.55 -5.20 -11.24
C PHE A 17 -11.57 -4.02 -12.22
N ILE A 18 -10.78 -2.97 -11.98
CA ILE A 18 -10.74 -1.78 -12.82
C ILE A 18 -9.46 -1.83 -13.67
N PRO A 19 -9.52 -2.34 -14.92
CA PRO A 19 -8.33 -2.60 -15.74
C PRO A 19 -7.56 -1.32 -16.09
N VAL A 20 -8.27 -0.20 -16.26
CA VAL A 20 -7.70 1.12 -16.56
C VAL A 20 -7.84 2.01 -15.33
N GLY A 21 -6.72 2.33 -14.67
CA GLY A 21 -6.69 3.23 -13.53
C GLY A 21 -6.85 2.57 -12.15
N GLY A 22 -7.15 1.27 -12.08
CA GLY A 22 -7.17 0.50 -10.83
C GLY A 22 -5.85 0.62 -10.04
N VAL A 23 -4.72 0.70 -10.73
CA VAL A 23 -3.40 0.92 -10.12
C VAL A 23 -3.33 2.21 -9.31
N PHE A 24 -3.88 3.31 -9.82
CA PHE A 24 -3.87 4.59 -9.08
C PHE A 24 -4.78 4.54 -7.85
N ILE A 25 -5.91 3.83 -7.95
CA ILE A 25 -6.80 3.60 -6.81
C ILE A 25 -6.09 2.74 -5.76
N ALA A 26 -5.38 1.68 -6.17
CA ALA A 26 -4.57 0.85 -5.27
C ALA A 26 -3.46 1.66 -4.59
N MET A 27 -2.80 2.56 -5.32
CA MET A 27 -1.79 3.46 -4.75
C MET A 27 -2.41 4.39 -3.71
N PHE A 28 -3.54 5.03 -4.03
CA PHE A 28 -4.26 5.86 -3.08
C PHE A 28 -4.70 5.08 -1.83
N CYS A 29 -5.22 3.86 -2.00
CA CYS A 29 -5.59 2.98 -0.90
C CYS A 29 -4.40 2.60 -0.01
N SER A 30 -3.20 2.52 -0.57
CA SER A 30 -1.97 2.26 0.19
C SER A 30 -1.56 3.45 1.07
N VAL A 31 -1.79 4.69 0.59
CA VAL A 31 -1.63 5.89 1.42
C VAL A 31 -2.65 5.90 2.56
N LEU A 32 -3.92 5.57 2.29
CA LEU A 32 -4.95 5.48 3.33
C LEU A 32 -4.65 4.36 4.34
N ALA A 33 -4.15 3.22 3.87
CA ALA A 33 -3.72 2.11 4.70
C ALA A 33 -2.56 2.51 5.62
N LEU A 34 -1.57 3.26 5.09
CA LEU A 34 -0.47 3.82 5.87
C LEU A 34 -0.98 4.70 7.02
N ILE A 35 -1.88 5.65 6.74
CA ILE A 35 -2.43 6.58 7.73
C ILE A 35 -3.22 5.84 8.82
N THR A 36 -3.93 4.78 8.45
CA THR A 36 -4.80 4.02 9.36
C THR A 36 -4.08 2.92 10.14
N PHE A 37 -2.86 2.55 9.71
CA PHE A 37 -2.12 1.39 10.20
C PHE A 37 -1.93 1.37 11.72
N TYR A 38 -1.62 2.52 12.32
CA TYR A 38 -1.41 2.62 13.77
C TYR A 38 -2.67 2.24 14.58
N LYS A 39 -3.88 2.54 14.07
CA LYS A 39 -5.15 2.25 14.77
C LYS A 39 -5.80 0.95 14.32
N SER A 40 -5.49 0.42 13.14
CA SER A 40 -6.11 -0.79 12.60
C SER A 40 -5.12 -1.60 11.76
N PRO A 41 -4.03 -2.10 12.38
CA PRO A 41 -2.90 -2.68 11.66
C PRO A 41 -3.28 -3.90 10.82
N THR A 42 -4.20 -4.74 11.30
CA THR A 42 -4.65 -5.94 10.57
C THR A 42 -5.35 -5.57 9.26
N LEU A 43 -6.34 -4.66 9.32
CA LEU A 43 -7.09 -4.24 8.12
C LEU A 43 -6.16 -3.55 7.12
N SER A 44 -5.35 -2.60 7.58
CA SER A 44 -4.40 -1.89 6.74
C SER A 44 -3.35 -2.84 6.13
N GLY A 45 -2.88 -3.84 6.89
CA GLY A 45 -1.96 -4.87 6.39
C GLY A 45 -2.58 -5.74 5.29
N VAL A 46 -3.85 -6.14 5.44
CA VAL A 46 -4.58 -6.84 4.38
C VAL A 46 -4.75 -5.96 3.15
N THR A 47 -5.10 -4.68 3.32
CA THR A 47 -5.17 -3.71 2.20
C THR A 47 -3.84 -3.62 1.44
N PHE A 48 -2.71 -3.54 2.14
CA PHE A 48 -1.39 -3.57 1.51
C PHE A 48 -1.14 -4.88 0.75
N GLY A 49 -1.45 -6.02 1.35
CA GLY A 49 -1.30 -7.32 0.70
C GLY A 49 -2.11 -7.43 -0.59
N ILE A 50 -3.38 -7.02 -0.56
CA ILE A 50 -4.25 -7.00 -1.74
C ILE A 50 -3.65 -6.09 -2.81
N ASN A 51 -3.24 -4.87 -2.46
CA ASN A 51 -2.67 -3.93 -3.44
C ASN A 51 -1.37 -4.45 -4.05
N VAL A 52 -0.49 -5.09 -3.27
CA VAL A 52 0.74 -5.69 -3.80
C VAL A 52 0.41 -6.80 -4.80
N ILE A 53 -0.48 -7.74 -4.43
CA ILE A 53 -0.87 -8.85 -5.32
C ILE A 53 -1.57 -8.31 -6.57
N ALA A 54 -2.46 -7.33 -6.41
CA ALA A 54 -3.19 -6.70 -7.49
C ALA A 54 -2.23 -6.06 -8.51
N THR A 55 -1.31 -5.24 -8.03
CA THR A 55 -0.36 -4.53 -8.89
C THR A 55 0.69 -5.46 -9.50
N ALA A 56 1.14 -6.48 -8.76
CA ALA A 56 2.17 -7.41 -9.22
C ALA A 56 1.67 -8.44 -10.24
N PHE A 57 0.43 -8.93 -10.10
CA PHE A 57 -0.04 -10.07 -10.89
C PHE A 57 -1.32 -9.80 -11.69
N LEU A 58 -2.12 -8.82 -11.29
CA LEU A 58 -3.49 -8.63 -11.79
C LEU A 58 -3.69 -7.26 -12.45
N SER A 59 -2.61 -6.57 -12.84
CA SER A 59 -2.69 -5.25 -13.46
C SER A 59 -2.40 -5.29 -14.97
N PRO A 60 -3.43 -5.38 -15.83
CA PRO A 60 -3.27 -5.34 -17.27
C PRO A 60 -2.59 -4.07 -17.77
N SER A 61 -2.84 -2.93 -17.10
CA SER A 61 -2.26 -1.64 -17.49
C SER A 61 -0.74 -1.61 -17.30
N ILE A 62 -0.22 -2.11 -16.18
CA ILE A 62 1.24 -2.20 -15.99
C ILE A 62 1.87 -3.18 -16.98
N MET A 63 1.23 -4.33 -17.19
CA MET A 63 1.74 -5.34 -18.14
C MET A 63 1.80 -4.78 -19.57
N ALA A 64 0.72 -4.15 -20.04
CA ALA A 64 0.66 -3.59 -21.39
C ALA A 64 1.69 -2.47 -21.60
N THR A 65 1.84 -1.57 -20.63
CA THR A 65 2.84 -0.50 -20.69
C THR A 65 4.25 -1.07 -20.64
N ALA A 66 4.54 -2.01 -19.74
CA ALA A 66 5.86 -2.64 -19.63
C ALA A 66 6.27 -3.39 -20.91
N ALA A 67 5.34 -4.11 -21.54
CA ALA A 67 5.58 -4.79 -22.82
C ALA A 67 5.86 -3.80 -23.97
N THR A 68 5.16 -2.67 -23.99
CA THR A 68 5.37 -1.62 -24.99
C THR A 68 6.74 -0.95 -24.81
N MET A 69 7.09 -0.59 -23.57
CA MET A 69 8.39 -0.02 -23.23
C MET A 69 9.53 -0.99 -23.59
N HIS A 70 9.38 -2.28 -23.27
CA HIS A 70 10.37 -3.28 -23.62
C HIS A 70 10.58 -3.40 -25.14
N SER A 71 9.50 -3.31 -25.92
CA SER A 71 9.56 -3.34 -27.39
C SER A 71 10.27 -2.11 -27.98
N ASN A 72 10.25 -0.98 -27.26
CA ASN A 72 10.94 0.26 -27.63
C ASN A 72 12.40 0.33 -27.13
N GLY A 73 12.90 -0.73 -26.47
CA GLY A 73 14.24 -0.75 -25.87
C GLY A 73 14.34 0.00 -24.53
N GLU A 74 13.21 0.30 -23.89
CA GLU A 74 13.13 0.96 -22.57
C GLU A 74 13.00 -0.08 -21.42
N ASP A 75 13.22 0.37 -20.19
CA ASP A 75 13.16 -0.48 -19.00
C ASP A 75 11.72 -0.68 -18.47
N GLY A 76 10.98 -1.57 -19.13
CA GLY A 76 9.64 -1.98 -18.67
C GLY A 76 9.64 -2.72 -17.32
N VAL A 77 10.77 -3.34 -16.94
CA VAL A 77 10.93 -4.03 -15.65
C VAL A 77 11.05 -3.00 -14.52
N GLY A 78 11.77 -1.91 -14.75
CA GLY A 78 11.86 -0.77 -13.83
C GLY A 78 10.50 -0.14 -13.53
N LEU A 79 9.65 0.03 -14.55
CA LEU A 79 8.27 0.50 -14.37
C LEU A 79 7.49 -0.44 -13.43
N TYR A 80 7.52 -1.74 -13.71
CA TYR A 80 6.87 -2.75 -12.86
C TYR A 80 7.34 -2.66 -11.40
N TRP A 81 8.66 -2.63 -11.19
CA TRP A 81 9.25 -2.55 -9.85
C TRP A 81 8.89 -1.26 -9.12
N PHE A 82 8.75 -0.14 -9.83
CA PHE A 82 8.30 1.12 -9.22
C PHE A 82 6.90 0.98 -8.62
N TYR A 83 5.94 0.45 -9.38
CA TYR A 83 4.55 0.33 -8.93
C TYR A 83 4.38 -0.69 -7.81
N VAL A 84 4.99 -1.88 -7.92
CA VAL A 84 4.96 -2.87 -6.84
C VAL A 84 5.71 -2.36 -5.61
N GLY A 85 6.88 -1.76 -5.84
CA GLY A 85 7.74 -1.19 -4.82
C GLY A 85 7.05 -0.10 -4.01
N PHE A 86 6.22 0.74 -4.65
CA PHE A 86 5.43 1.76 -3.96
C PHE A 86 4.61 1.17 -2.79
N HIS A 87 3.90 0.07 -3.04
CA HIS A 87 3.08 -0.59 -2.01
C HIS A 87 3.93 -1.20 -0.90
N VAL A 88 5.02 -1.88 -1.27
CA VAL A 88 5.93 -2.54 -0.31
C VAL A 88 6.63 -1.52 0.58
N VAL A 89 7.17 -0.44 0.00
CA VAL A 89 7.84 0.63 0.74
C VAL A 89 6.87 1.31 1.71
N PHE A 90 5.64 1.59 1.28
CA PHE A 90 4.62 2.17 2.17
C PHE A 90 4.22 1.21 3.30
N PHE A 91 4.15 -0.09 3.05
CA PHE A 91 3.89 -1.07 4.09
C PHE A 91 5.03 -1.10 5.13
N VAL A 92 6.29 -1.13 4.69
CA VAL A 92 7.46 -1.06 5.59
C VAL A 92 7.46 0.24 6.40
N LEU A 93 7.20 1.38 5.75
CA LEU A 93 7.06 2.66 6.43
C LEU A 93 5.95 2.64 7.48
N ALA A 94 4.80 2.02 7.17
CA ALA A 94 3.69 1.88 8.11
C ALA A 94 4.08 1.10 9.37
N VAL A 95 4.81 0.00 9.19
CA VAL A 95 5.32 -0.81 10.30
C VAL A 95 6.32 -0.01 11.14
N LEU A 96 7.29 0.65 10.51
CA LEU A 96 8.31 1.44 11.21
C LEU A 96 7.69 2.59 12.01
N ILE A 97 6.79 3.35 11.39
CA ILE A 97 6.07 4.46 12.06
C ILE A 97 5.26 3.93 13.24
N SER A 98 4.54 2.81 13.06
CA SER A 98 3.75 2.20 14.13
C SER A 98 4.62 1.81 15.32
N ILE A 99 5.79 1.19 15.08
CA ILE A 99 6.74 0.82 16.14
C ILE A 99 7.26 2.07 16.87
N ILE A 100 7.66 3.13 16.14
CA ILE A 100 8.18 4.37 16.73
C ILE A 100 7.11 5.05 17.60
N LEU A 101 5.88 5.17 17.11
CA LEU A 101 4.78 5.79 17.85
C LEU A 101 4.41 4.99 19.10
N LYS A 102 4.37 3.65 18.99
CA LYS A 102 4.07 2.76 20.13
C LYS A 102 5.15 2.86 21.22
N LYS A 103 6.43 2.93 20.83
CA LYS A 103 7.55 3.15 21.78
C LYS A 103 7.43 4.48 22.52
N ARG A 104 7.07 5.57 21.81
CA ARG A 104 6.89 6.90 22.41
C ARG A 104 5.71 6.93 23.40
N ALA A 105 4.60 6.29 23.06
CA ALA A 105 3.44 6.20 23.94
C ALA A 105 3.76 5.46 25.25
N SER A 106 4.48 4.33 25.16
CA SER A 106 4.90 3.56 26.32
C SER A 106 5.84 4.36 27.24
N LYS A 107 6.82 5.07 26.68
CA LYS A 107 7.77 5.88 27.47
C LYS A 107 7.07 7.02 28.22
N LYS A 108 6.03 7.61 27.63
CA LYS A 108 5.23 8.67 28.27
C LYS A 108 4.44 8.15 29.47
N GLN A 109 3.84 6.96 29.38
CA GLN A 109 3.10 6.35 30.49
C GLN A 109 3.99 6.06 31.71
N THR A 110 5.21 5.55 31.49
CA THR A 110 6.15 5.25 32.58
C THR A 110 6.62 6.52 33.30
N ALA A 111 6.77 7.63 32.57
CA ALA A 111 7.19 8.92 33.13
C ALA A 111 6.10 9.62 33.96
N THR A 112 4.82 9.31 33.73
CA THR A 112 3.67 9.88 34.47
C THR A 112 3.21 9.03 35.65
N ALA A 113 3.76 7.82 35.81
CA ALA A 113 3.37 6.85 36.84
C ALA A 113 4.37 6.77 38.01
N GLY A 114 5.41 7.62 38.03
CA GLY A 114 6.43 7.71 39.07
C GLY A 114 6.39 9.03 39.81
#